data_AF-A0A3D8M2F7-F1
#
_entry.id   AF-A0A3D8M2F7-F1
#
_cell.length_a   1.000
_cell.length_b   1.000
_cell.length_c   1.000
_cell.angle_alpha   90.00
_cell.angle_beta   90.00
_cell.angle_gamma   90.00
#
_symmetry.space_group_name_H-M   'P 1'
#
loop_
_entity.id
_entity.type
_entity.pdbx_description
1 polymer ?
#
loop_
_entity_poly.entity_id
_entity_poly.type
_entity_poly.pdbx_seq_one_letter_code
_entity_poly.pdbx_strand_id
1 'polypeptide(L)'
;MDRKTADNILEELAIISVTIENLSRKIPKESRKQIAKDLGTLLKACTSIESEIGFKIPDIHPHYLGWENYSQLRKKHEDPEHPVVLPTEEQLEQAREQWSKIQNLLRS
;
A
#
# COMPACT_ATOMS: atom_id res chain seq x y z
N MET A 1 1.85 -16.13 7.46
CA MET A 1 2.48 -14.80 7.62
C MET A 1 1.86 -14.17 8.83
N ASP A 2 2.67 -13.78 9.80
CA ASP A 2 2.21 -13.03 10.97
C ASP A 2 2.10 -11.53 10.66
N ARG A 3 1.38 -10.80 11.53
CA ARG A 3 1.09 -9.37 11.36
C ARG A 3 2.34 -8.51 11.29
N LYS A 4 3.32 -8.76 12.17
CA LYS A 4 4.54 -7.96 12.24
C LYS A 4 5.35 -8.05 10.95
N THR A 5 5.45 -9.24 10.37
CA THR A 5 6.07 -9.42 9.05
C THR A 5 5.31 -8.69 7.96
N ALA A 6 3.98 -8.72 7.97
CA ALA A 6 3.18 -8.02 6.98
C ALA A 6 3.29 -6.49 7.07
N ASP A 7 3.28 -5.93 8.29
CA ASP A 7 3.50 -4.50 8.52
C ASP A 7 4.87 -4.04 8.01
N ASN A 8 5.92 -4.81 8.28
CA ASN A 8 7.27 -4.52 7.76
C ASN A 8 7.32 -4.53 6.23
N ILE A 9 6.66 -5.51 5.59
CA ILE A 9 6.62 -5.58 4.12
C ILE A 9 5.86 -4.38 3.55
N LEU A 10 4.75 -3.98 4.17
CA LEU A 10 4.01 -2.78 3.76
C LEU A 10 4.83 -1.50 3.91
N GLU A 11 5.62 -1.34 4.98
CA GLU A 11 6.53 -0.21 5.15
C GLU A 11 7.58 -0.17 4.03
N GLU A 12 8.21 -1.30 3.69
CA GLU A 12 9.18 -1.39 2.58
C GLU A 12 8.55 -1.06 1.22
N LEU A 13 7.31 -1.53 0.97
CA LEU A 13 6.57 -1.20 -0.25
C LEU A 13 6.23 0.29 -0.35
N ALA A 14 5.95 0.95 0.78
CA ALA A 14 5.76 2.40 0.83
C ALA A 14 7.05 3.14 0.45
N ILE A 15 8.20 2.73 1.02
CA ILE A 15 9.52 3.30 0.72
C ILE A 15 9.85 3.15 -0.77
N ILE A 16 9.64 1.96 -1.34
CA ILE A 16 9.86 1.68 -2.77
C ILE A 16 8.98 2.59 -3.63
N SER A 17 7.70 2.74 -3.29
CA SER A 17 6.75 3.58 -4.03
C SER A 17 7.21 5.04 -4.06
N VAL A 18 7.55 5.61 -2.90
CA VAL A 18 8.04 7.00 -2.78
C VAL A 18 9.36 7.20 -3.51
N THR A 19 10.26 6.22 -3.43
CA THR A 19 11.56 6.25 -4.12
C THR A 19 11.39 6.26 -5.64
N ILE A 20 10.51 5.39 -6.17
CA ILE A 20 10.18 5.36 -7.59
C ILE A 20 9.62 6.71 -8.04
N GLU A 21 8.69 7.29 -7.29
CA GLU A 21 8.09 8.59 -7.62
C GLU A 21 9.16 9.69 -7.66
N ASN A 22 9.99 9.78 -6.62
CA ASN A 22 11.06 10.76 -6.54
C ASN A 22 12.10 10.62 -7.66
N LEU A 23 12.47 9.39 -8.03
CA LEU A 23 13.35 9.12 -9.16
C LEU A 23 12.68 9.50 -10.48
N SER A 24 11.41 9.16 -10.66
CA SER A 24 10.66 9.45 -11.90
C SER A 24 10.58 10.96 -12.19
N ARG A 25 10.49 11.80 -11.15
CA ARG A 25 10.51 13.26 -11.26
C ARG A 25 11.86 13.80 -11.76
N LYS A 26 12.96 13.12 -11.43
CA LYS A 26 14.33 13.49 -11.85
C LYS A 26 14.68 13.02 -13.27
N ILE A 27 13.85 12.16 -13.87
CA ILE A 27 14.14 11.58 -15.18
C ILE A 27 13.62 12.50 -16.31
N PRO A 28 14.49 12.87 -17.28
CA PRO A 28 14.11 13.66 -18.45
C PRO A 28 12.95 13.02 -19.22
N LYS A 29 12.05 13.84 -19.77
CA LYS A 29 10.84 13.35 -20.48
C LYS A 29 11.20 12.38 -21.61
N GLU A 30 12.30 12.63 -22.33
CA GLU A 30 12.74 11.78 -23.43
C GLU A 30 13.09 10.36 -22.98
N SER A 31 13.67 10.21 -21.78
CA SER A 31 14.11 8.92 -21.22
C SER A 31 13.01 8.13 -20.52
N ARG A 32 11.88 8.78 -20.17
CA ARG A 32 10.75 8.13 -19.46
C ARG A 32 10.18 6.94 -20.22
N LYS A 33 10.14 7.00 -21.56
CA LYS A 33 9.63 5.89 -22.39
C LYS A 33 10.46 4.61 -22.25
N GLN A 34 11.77 4.75 -22.02
CA GLN A 34 12.69 3.61 -21.92
C GLN A 34 12.50 2.84 -20.61
N ILE A 35 12.15 3.54 -19.54
CA ILE A 35 12.00 2.97 -18.19
C ILE A 35 10.54 2.73 -17.77
N ALA A 36 9.57 3.29 -18.50
CA ALA A 36 8.15 3.25 -18.11
C ALA A 36 7.62 1.81 -17.99
N LYS A 37 8.10 0.89 -18.84
CA LYS A 37 7.72 -0.52 -18.80
C LYS A 37 8.24 -1.19 -17.52
N ASP A 38 9.49 -0.91 -17.15
CA ASP A 38 10.13 -1.53 -16.00
C ASP A 38 9.54 -0.98 -14.70
N LEU A 39 9.33 0.34 -14.62
CA LEU A 39 8.63 0.98 -13.50
C LEU A 39 7.19 0.47 -13.37
N GLY A 40 6.46 0.33 -14.48
CA GLY A 40 5.11 -0.23 -14.47
C GLY A 40 5.07 -1.69 -14.03
N THR A 41 6.10 -2.47 -14.34
CA THR A 41 6.21 -3.87 -13.89
C THR A 41 6.49 -3.94 -12.39
N LEU A 42 7.38 -3.09 -11.89
CA LEU A 42 7.71 -2.99 -10.47
C LEU A 42 6.47 -2.58 -9.65
N LEU A 43 5.74 -1.55 -10.09
CA LEU A 43 4.51 -1.11 -9.42
C LEU A 43 3.45 -2.21 -9.38
N LYS A 44 3.27 -2.96 -10.47
CA LYS A 44 2.34 -4.12 -10.50
C LYS A 44 2.75 -5.22 -9.51
N ALA A 45 4.05 -5.48 -9.36
CA ALA A 45 4.55 -6.43 -8.38
C ALA A 45 4.23 -5.95 -6.94
N CYS A 46 4.47 -4.66 -6.64
CA CYS A 46 4.12 -4.06 -5.35
C CYS A 46 2.63 -4.22 -5.05
N THR A 47 1.75 -3.84 -5.97
CA THR A 47 0.29 -3.97 -5.79
C THR A 47 -0.16 -5.43 -5.61
N SER A 48 0.52 -6.38 -6.26
CA SER A 48 0.23 -7.81 -6.10
C SER A 48 0.57 -8.30 -4.69
N ILE A 49 1.72 -7.85 -4.14
CA ILE A 49 2.13 -8.19 -2.77
C ILE A 49 1.20 -7.53 -1.74
N GLU A 50 0.84 -6.25 -1.94
CA GLU A 50 -0.14 -5.53 -1.11
C GLU A 50 -1.49 -6.28 -1.06
N SER A 51 -1.94 -6.77 -2.21
CA SER A 51 -3.18 -7.55 -2.31
C SER A 51 -3.07 -8.89 -1.59
N GLU A 52 -1.96 -9.62 -1.77
CA GLU A 52 -1.76 -10.91 -1.08
C GLU A 52 -1.71 -10.76 0.44
N ILE A 53 -1.05 -9.70 0.94
CA ILE A 53 -1.06 -9.35 2.37
C ILE A 53 -2.50 -9.12 2.81
N GLY A 54 -3.24 -8.32 2.05
CA GLY A 54 -4.60 -7.98 2.39
C GLY A 54 -5.61 -9.13 2.33
N PHE A 55 -5.38 -10.13 1.48
CA PHE A 55 -6.15 -11.38 1.52
C PHE A 55 -5.94 -12.16 2.82
N LYS A 56 -4.73 -12.13 3.36
CA LYS A 56 -4.35 -12.89 4.58
C LYS A 56 -4.63 -12.11 5.85
N ILE A 57 -4.46 -10.79 5.83
CA ILE A 57 -4.57 -9.88 6.97
C ILE A 57 -5.33 -8.63 6.49
N PRO A 58 -6.67 -8.71 6.43
CA PRO A 58 -7.49 -7.69 5.77
C PRO A 58 -7.50 -6.33 6.46
N ASP A 59 -7.24 -6.32 7.77
CA ASP A 59 -7.28 -5.10 8.58
C ASP A 59 -6.07 -4.18 8.39
N ILE A 60 -5.03 -4.64 7.70
CA ILE A 60 -3.88 -3.83 7.28
C ILE A 60 -3.83 -3.63 5.75
N HIS A 61 -4.79 -4.20 5.00
CA HIS A 61 -4.80 -4.12 3.54
C HIS A 61 -4.90 -2.66 3.07
N PRO A 62 -3.97 -2.16 2.24
CA PRO A 62 -3.97 -0.78 1.75
C PRO A 62 -5.26 -0.28 1.07
N HIS A 63 -6.18 -1.17 0.66
CA HIS A 63 -7.41 -0.83 -0.06
C HIS A 63 -8.70 -1.03 0.77
N TYR A 64 -8.61 -1.62 1.97
CA TYR A 64 -9.76 -1.84 2.86
C TYR A 64 -9.70 -0.95 4.11
N LEU A 65 -8.58 -1.03 4.85
CA LEU A 65 -8.29 -0.22 6.06
C LEU A 65 -6.98 0.51 6.00
N GLY A 66 -6.07 -0.03 5.22
CA GLY A 66 -4.74 0.46 5.05
C GLY A 66 -4.64 1.67 4.14
N TRP A 67 -5.71 2.25 3.58
CA TRP A 67 -5.51 3.42 2.72
C TRP A 67 -5.05 4.61 3.53
N GLU A 68 -5.65 4.87 4.70
CA GLU A 68 -5.18 5.91 5.62
C GLU A 68 -3.82 5.54 6.23
N ASN A 69 -3.62 4.29 6.67
CA ASN A 69 -2.33 3.85 7.23
C ASN A 69 -1.19 3.86 6.21
N TYR A 70 -1.41 3.30 5.02
CA TYR A 70 -0.42 3.25 3.95
C TYR A 70 -0.21 4.63 3.33
N SER A 71 -1.25 5.46 3.23
CA SER A 71 -1.09 6.86 2.85
C SER A 71 -0.26 7.61 3.89
N GLN A 72 -0.39 7.32 5.18
CA GLN A 72 0.43 7.95 6.20
C GLN A 72 1.85 7.40 6.28
N LEU A 73 2.04 6.11 6.02
CA LEU A 73 3.37 5.54 5.82
C LEU A 73 4.06 6.23 4.64
N ARG A 74 3.37 6.43 3.52
CA ARG A 74 3.91 7.23 2.41
C ARG A 74 4.21 8.67 2.83
N LYS A 75 3.28 9.35 3.49
CA LYS A 75 3.47 10.74 3.94
C LYS A 75 4.63 10.90 4.93
N LYS A 76 4.84 9.96 5.85
CA LYS A 76 6.00 9.90 6.75
C LYS A 76 7.33 9.84 6.00
N HIS A 77 7.36 9.14 4.86
CA HIS A 77 8.55 9.01 4.01
C HIS A 77 8.68 10.14 2.97
N GLU A 78 7.59 10.83 2.65
CA GLU A 78 7.57 12.06 1.83
C GLU A 78 7.94 13.31 2.64
N ASP A 79 7.55 13.35 3.93
CA ASP A 79 7.75 14.45 4.88
C ASP A 79 7.90 13.89 6.32
N PRO A 80 9.12 13.88 6.88
CA PRO A 80 9.39 13.35 8.22
C PRO A 80 8.64 14.05 9.36
N GLU A 81 8.16 15.29 9.16
CA GLU A 81 7.41 16.04 10.18
C GLU A 81 5.89 15.90 10.05
N HIS A 82 5.39 15.09 9.10
CA HIS A 82 3.96 14.92 8.90
C HIS A 82 3.29 14.18 10.08
N PRO A 83 2.22 14.71 10.69
CA PRO A 83 1.52 14.03 11.77
C PRO A 83 0.82 12.76 11.24
N VAL A 84 1.22 11.61 11.80
CA VAL A 84 0.62 10.30 11.54
C VAL A 84 -0.59 10.12 12.47
N VAL A 85 -1.80 10.11 11.91
CA VAL A 85 -3.06 9.79 12.59
C VAL A 85 -3.53 8.37 12.24
N LEU A 86 -3.20 7.39 13.09
CA LEU A 86 -3.67 6.01 12.87
C LEU A 86 -5.22 5.93 12.88
N PRO A 87 -5.83 5.04 12.08
CA PRO A 87 -7.27 4.84 12.06
C PRO A 87 -7.76 4.35 13.43
N THR A 88 -8.96 4.80 13.78
CA THR A 88 -9.62 4.45 15.04
C THR A 88 -10.09 2.99 15.04
N GLU A 89 -10.31 2.43 16.22
CA GLU A 89 -10.78 1.06 16.40
C GLU A 89 -12.17 0.83 15.74
N GLU A 90 -13.02 1.85 15.73
CA GLU A 90 -14.32 1.81 15.05
C GLU A 90 -14.19 1.74 13.52
N GLN A 91 -13.26 2.50 12.94
CA GLN A 91 -12.95 2.40 11.50
C GLN A 91 -12.44 0.99 11.17
N LEU A 92 -11.54 0.44 11.99
CA LEU A 92 -11.01 -0.92 11.85
C LEU A 92 -12.11 -1.99 11.87
N GLU A 93 -13.13 -1.85 12.73
CA GLU A 93 -14.22 -2.83 12.79
C GLU A 93 -15.13 -2.76 11.55
N GLN A 94 -15.49 -1.55 11.10
CA GLN A 94 -16.36 -1.37 9.93
C GLN A 94 -15.80 -2.01 8.66
N ALA A 95 -14.50 -1.92 8.43
CA ALA A 95 -13.92 -2.48 7.23
C ALA A 95 -13.63 -3.99 7.34
N ARG A 96 -13.47 -4.54 8.54
CA ARG A 96 -13.51 -6.01 8.75
C ARG A 96 -14.87 -6.56 8.31
N GLU A 97 -15.96 -5.89 8.68
CA GLU A 97 -17.30 -6.27 8.23
C GLU A 97 -17.48 -6.16 6.72
N GLN A 98 -16.98 -5.09 6.09
CA GLN A 98 -17.04 -4.93 4.64
C GLN A 98 -16.26 -6.02 3.91
N TRP A 99 -15.07 -6.38 4.40
CA TRP A 99 -14.30 -7.46 3.82
C TRP A 99 -15.01 -8.81 3.95
N SER A 100 -15.61 -9.09 5.11
CA SER A 100 -16.41 -10.30 5.31
C SER A 100 -17.53 -10.43 4.27
N LYS A 101 -18.22 -9.32 3.96
CA LYS A 101 -19.26 -9.28 2.90
C LYS A 101 -18.70 -9.60 1.52
N ILE A 102 -17.54 -9.06 1.17
CA ILE A 102 -16.89 -9.33 -0.12
C ILE A 102 -16.40 -10.78 -0.23
N GLN A 103 -15.85 -11.34 0.85
CA GLN A 103 -15.46 -12.76 0.88
C GLN A 103 -16.66 -13.69 0.67
N ASN A 104 -17.82 -13.35 1.21
CA ASN A 104 -19.04 -14.13 1.00
C ASN A 104 -19.53 -14.05 -0.45
N LEU A 105 -19.43 -12.89 -1.10
CA LEU A 105 -19.78 -12.71 -2.52
C LEU A 105 -18.83 -13.45 -3.48
N LEU A 106 -17.56 -13.60 -3.11
CA LEU A 106 -16.58 -14.35 -3.92
C LEU A 106 -16.73 -15.88 -3.79
N ARG A 107 -17.51 -16.36 -2.81
CA ARG A 107 -17.77 -17.78 -2.56
C ARG A 107 -19.11 -18.29 -3.12
N SER A 108 -20.01 -17.39 -3.52
CA SER A 108 -21.28 -17.67 -4.20
C SER A 108 -21.13 -17.70 -5.70
#